data_AF-A0A9E4ZE69-F1
#
_entry.id   AF-A0A9E4ZE69-F1
#
_cell.length_a   1.000
_cell.length_b   1.000
_cell.length_c   1.000
_cell.angle_alpha   90.00
_cell.angle_beta   90.00
_cell.angle_gamma   90.00
#
_symmetry.space_group_name_H-M   'P 1'
#
loop_
_entity.id
_entity.type
_entity.pdbx_description
1 polymer ?
#
loop_
_entity_poly.entity_id
_entity_poly.type
_entity_poly.pdbx_seq_one_letter_code
_entity_poly.pdbx_strand_id
1 'polypeptide(L)'
;MYVLREEDIQRIVDAYEKYEDIDKFAHDASLDEIKENEYNLNIPRYVDTFEEEEPVDMDAVKENIANIKQELAEVEAKMELFLEEFGL
;
A
#
# COMPACT_ATOMS: atom_id res chain seq x y z
N MET A 1 -1.27 -22.01 4.90
CA MET A 1 0.17 -21.81 5.20
C MET A 1 0.77 -21.21 3.95
N TYR A 2 1.25 -19.98 4.02
CA TYR A 2 1.94 -19.36 2.88
C TYR A 2 3.33 -19.98 2.78
N VAL A 3 3.67 -20.49 1.61
CA VAL A 3 4.97 -21.08 1.30
C VAL A 3 5.50 -20.32 0.09
N LEU A 4 6.80 -20.00 0.09
CA LEU A 4 7.44 -19.42 -1.09
C LEU A 4 7.29 -20.37 -2.26
N ARG A 5 6.81 -19.85 -3.40
CA ARG A 5 6.71 -20.64 -4.62
C ARG A 5 8.12 -20.86 -5.16
N GLU A 6 8.30 -21.91 -5.95
CA GLU A 6 9.61 -22.19 -6.58
C GLU A 6 10.11 -20.99 -7.40
N GLU A 7 9.21 -20.26 -8.06
CA GLU A 7 9.53 -19.02 -8.79
C GLU A 7 10.05 -17.89 -7.89
N ASP A 8 9.51 -17.75 -6.68
CA ASP A 8 9.96 -16.73 -5.72
C ASP A 8 11.37 -17.05 -5.22
N ILE A 9 11.62 -18.34 -4.94
CA ILE A 9 12.93 -18.83 -4.51
C ILE A 9 13.96 -18.64 -5.63
N GLN A 10 13.62 -19.05 -6.85
CA GLN A 10 14.53 -18.91 -7.99
C GLN A 10 14.90 -17.44 -8.23
N ARG A 11 13.91 -16.53 -8.14
CA ARG A 11 14.16 -15.10 -8.30
C ARG A 11 15.14 -14.55 -7.26
N ILE A 12 15.04 -14.98 -6.00
CA ILE A 12 15.96 -14.57 -4.92
C ILE A 12 17.37 -15.11 -5.19
N VAL A 13 17.48 -16.39 -5.56
CA VAL A 13 18.78 -17.03 -5.83
C VAL A 13 19.47 -16.37 -7.02
N ASP A 14 18.74 -16.14 -8.12
CA ASP A 14 19.29 -15.52 -9.32
C ASP A 14 19.83 -14.11 -9.05
N ALA A 15 19.11 -13.32 -8.26
CA ALA A 15 19.54 -11.97 -7.88
C ALA A 15 20.83 -11.98 -7.06
N TYR A 16 20.95 -12.94 -6.13
CA TYR A 16 22.15 -13.11 -5.31
C TYR A 16 23.35 -13.59 -6.14
N GLU A 17 23.19 -14.61 -6.98
CA GLU A 17 24.31 -15.19 -7.75
C GLU A 17 24.89 -14.23 -8.79
N LYS A 18 24.06 -13.32 -9.33
CA LYS A 18 24.46 -12.35 -10.35
C LYS A 18 25.04 -11.06 -9.78
N TYR A 19 24.87 -10.80 -8.48
CA TYR A 19 25.17 -9.50 -7.87
C TYR A 19 24.51 -8.36 -8.68
N GLU A 20 23.22 -8.53 -8.98
CA GLU A 20 22.47 -7.64 -9.88
C GLU A 20 21.63 -6.64 -9.07
N ASP A 21 21.74 -5.36 -9.40
CA ASP A 21 20.81 -4.32 -8.95
C ASP A 21 19.47 -4.52 -9.64
N ILE A 22 18.41 -4.74 -8.85
CA ILE A 22 17.05 -4.94 -9.35
C ILE A 22 16.15 -3.92 -8.66
N ASP A 23 15.53 -3.04 -9.45
CA ASP A 23 14.64 -1.99 -8.96
C ASP A 23 13.63 -2.53 -7.93
N LYS A 24 13.58 -1.86 -6.77
CA LYS A 24 12.75 -2.19 -5.60
C LYS A 24 12.92 -3.60 -5.03
N PHE A 25 13.95 -4.35 -5.41
CA PHE A 25 14.11 -5.76 -5.04
C PHE A 25 15.51 -6.11 -4.50
N ALA A 26 16.59 -5.67 -5.16
CA ALA A 26 17.96 -6.01 -4.79
C ALA A 26 18.94 -4.88 -5.11
N HIS A 27 20.01 -4.76 -4.32
CA HIS A 27 21.09 -3.79 -4.51
C HIS A 27 22.43 -4.42 -4.13
N ASP A 28 23.42 -4.36 -5.01
CA ASP A 28 24.79 -4.84 -4.80
C ASP A 28 25.59 -3.81 -3.98
N ALA A 29 25.34 -3.81 -2.67
CA ALA A 29 25.96 -2.87 -1.76
C ALA A 29 27.47 -3.12 -1.61
N SER A 30 28.28 -2.09 -1.89
CA SER A 30 29.73 -2.16 -1.70
C SER A 30 30.11 -2.17 -0.21
N LEU A 31 31.31 -2.67 0.11
CA LEU A 31 31.81 -2.63 1.50
C LEU A 31 31.96 -1.21 2.05
N ASP A 32 32.31 -0.24 1.20
CA ASP A 32 32.42 1.16 1.60
C ASP A 32 31.04 1.74 1.94
N GLU A 33 30.02 1.45 1.13
CA GLU A 33 28.62 1.82 1.39
C GLU A 33 28.09 1.19 2.69
N ILE A 34 28.36 -0.10 2.90
CA ILE A 34 27.98 -0.80 4.14
C ILE A 34 28.63 -0.12 5.36
N LYS A 35 29.89 0.31 5.22
CA LYS A 35 30.62 1.02 6.28
C LYS A 35 30.07 2.41 6.52
N GLU A 36 29.70 3.16 5.48
CA GLU A 36 29.01 4.45 5.57
C GLU A 36 27.66 4.32 6.28
N ASN A 37 26.96 3.21 6.06
CA ASN A 37 25.73 2.83 6.77
C ASN A 37 25.98 2.22 8.16
N GLU A 38 27.17 2.34 8.74
CA GLU A 38 27.53 1.82 10.07
C GLU A 38 27.30 0.30 10.23
N TYR A 39 27.46 -0.46 9.14
CA TYR A 39 27.12 -1.89 9.06
C TYR A 39 25.65 -2.20 9.38
N ASN A 40 24.77 -1.21 9.25
CA ASN A 40 23.33 -1.39 9.37
C ASN A 40 22.80 -1.97 8.04
N LEU A 41 22.39 -3.24 8.07
CA LEU A 41 21.90 -3.98 6.90
C LEU A 41 20.37 -3.93 6.75
N ASN A 42 19.70 -2.95 7.35
CA ASN A 42 18.26 -2.79 7.16
C ASN A 42 17.96 -2.46 5.68
N ILE A 43 17.11 -3.27 5.05
CA ILE A 43 16.85 -3.26 3.60
C ILE A 43 16.48 -1.88 3.03
N PRO A 44 15.63 -1.05 3.68
CA PRO A 44 15.28 0.27 3.16
C PRO A 44 16.45 1.26 3.04
N ARG A 45 17.65 0.90 3.53
CA ARG A 45 18.88 1.69 3.33
C ARG A 45 19.56 1.42 1.99
N TYR A 46 19.25 0.30 1.35
CA TYR A 46 19.90 -0.18 0.13
C TYR A 46 18.91 -0.36 -1.02
N VAL A 47 17.67 -0.71 -0.69
CA VAL A 47 16.61 -0.91 -1.68
C VAL A 47 15.50 0.08 -1.38
N ASP A 48 15.21 0.95 -2.35
CA ASP A 48 14.03 1.81 -2.28
C ASP A 48 12.78 0.97 -2.51
N THR A 49 12.12 0.59 -1.42
CA THR A 49 10.84 -0.14 -1.47
C THR A 49 9.64 0.80 -1.52
N PHE A 50 9.84 2.09 -1.77
CA PHE A 50 8.75 3.04 -1.89
C PHE A 50 7.92 2.73 -3.14
N GLU A 51 6.64 2.54 -2.93
CA GLU A 51 5.65 2.49 -4.01
C GLU A 51 5.02 3.88 -4.07
N GLU A 52 5.12 4.55 -5.22
CA GLU A 52 4.33 5.76 -5.46
C GLU A 52 2.86 5.37 -5.38
N GLU A 53 2.16 5.91 -4.39
CA GLU A 53 0.71 5.75 -4.31
C GLU A 53 0.09 6.41 -5.55
N GLU A 54 -0.85 5.71 -6.19
CA GLU A 54 -1.60 6.31 -7.29
C GLU A 54 -2.26 7.61 -6.80
N PRO A 55 -2.19 8.71 -7.59
CA PRO A 55 -2.78 9.97 -7.20
C PRO A 55 -4.28 9.77 -7.01
N VAL A 56 -4.76 10.10 -5.81
CA VAL A 56 -6.19 10.03 -5.49
C VAL A 56 -6.94 11.05 -6.34
N ASP A 57 -7.98 10.60 -7.06
CA ASP A 57 -8.90 11.50 -7.76
C ASP A 57 -9.74 12.29 -6.74
N MET A 58 -9.26 13.50 -6.44
CA MET A 58 -9.88 14.38 -5.46
C MET A 58 -11.29 14.83 -5.86
N ASP A 59 -11.63 14.84 -7.15
CA ASP A 59 -12.96 15.23 -7.60
C ASP A 59 -13.94 14.07 -7.50
N ALA A 60 -13.51 12.84 -7.84
CA ALA A 60 -14.29 11.63 -7.57
C ALA A 60 -14.55 11.44 -6.06
N VAL A 61 -13.56 11.72 -5.21
CA VAL A 61 -13.75 11.67 -3.75
C VAL A 61 -14.78 12.70 -3.28
N LYS A 62 -14.74 13.94 -3.79
CA LYS A 62 -15.75 14.96 -3.45
C LYS A 62 -17.15 14.55 -3.89
N GLU A 63 -17.28 13.99 -5.10
CA GLU A 63 -18.56 13.51 -5.63
C GLU A 63 -19.12 12.38 -4.76
N ASN A 64 -18.28 11.41 -4.40
CA ASN A 64 -18.66 10.33 -3.47
C ASN A 64 -19.12 10.88 -2.12
N ILE A 65 -18.42 11.88 -1.56
CA ILE A 65 -18.82 12.53 -0.31
C ILE A 65 -20.19 13.21 -0.46
N ALA A 66 -20.44 13.88 -1.58
CA ALA A 66 -21.72 14.53 -1.83
C ALA A 66 -22.87 13.51 -1.94
N ASN A 67 -22.64 12.42 -2.67
CA ASN A 67 -23.62 11.34 -2.84
C ASN A 67 -23.94 10.66 -1.50
N ILE A 68 -22.92 10.31 -0.72
CA ILE A 68 -23.10 9.70 0.62
C ILE A 68 -23.92 10.62 1.53
N LYS A 69 -23.69 11.94 1.49
CA LYS A 69 -24.47 12.90 2.28
C LYS A 69 -25.93 12.96 1.86
N GLN A 70 -26.22 12.86 0.57
CA GLN A 70 -27.59 12.81 0.08
C GLN A 70 -28.28 11.53 0.51
N GLU A 71 -27.62 10.37 0.33
CA GLU A 71 -28.15 9.08 0.78
C GLU A 71 -28.41 9.06 2.28
N LEU A 72 -27.51 9.65 3.08
CA LEU A 72 -27.69 9.79 4.52
C LEU A 72 -28.96 10.57 4.86
N ALA A 73 -29.16 11.72 4.22
CA ALA A 73 -30.35 12.55 4.45
C ALA A 73 -31.65 11.83 4.04
N GLU A 74 -31.62 11.06 2.95
CA GLU A 74 -32.77 10.24 2.53
C GLU A 74 -33.09 9.12 3.52
N VAL A 75 -32.05 8.48 4.09
CA VAL A 75 -32.21 7.45 5.12
C VAL A 75 -32.74 8.06 6.41
N GLU A 76 -32.21 9.22 6.83
CA GLU A 76 -32.68 9.94 8.02
C GLU A 76 -34.16 10.34 7.89
N ALA A 77 -34.57 10.87 6.73
CA ALA A 77 -35.98 11.21 6.48
C ALA A 77 -36.90 9.98 6.53
N LYS A 78 -36.46 8.83 6.00
CA LYS A 78 -37.21 7.57 6.10
C LYS A 78 -37.31 7.10 7.55
N MET A 79 -36.23 7.23 8.33
CA MET A 79 -36.24 6.89 9.75
C MET A 79 -37.22 7.76 10.53
N GLU A 80 -37.25 9.07 10.28
CA GLU A 80 -38.18 9.99 10.93
C GLU A 80 -39.65 9.64 10.64
N LEU A 81 -39.98 9.35 9.38
CA LEU A 81 -41.31 8.86 9.00
C LEU A 81 -41.69 7.56 9.72
N PHE A 82 -40.77 6.60 9.82
CA PHE A 82 -41.05 5.37 10.57
C PHE A 82 -41.25 5.64 12.07
N LEU A 83 -40.45 6.53 12.68
CA LEU A 83 -40.61 6.88 14.10
C LEU A 83 -41.99 7.53 14.36
N GLU A 84 -42.43 8.43 13.49
CA GLU A 84 -43.77 9.03 13.56
C GLU A 84 -44.89 7.97 13.41
N GLU A 85 -44.76 7.02 12.48
CA GLU A 85 -45.73 5.93 12.29
C GLU A 85 -45.85 5.01 13.52
N PHE A 86 -44.77 4.84 14.29
CA PHE A 86 -44.76 4.05 15.53
C PHE A 86 -45.05 4.89 16.79
N GLY A 87 -45.30 6.20 16.65
CA GLY A 87 -45.69 7.09 17.75
C GLY A 87 -44.57 7.39 18.76
N LEU A 88 -43.31 7.35 18.30
CA LEU A 88 -42.10 7.65 19.08
C LEU A 88 -41.50 9.00 18.71
#